data_AF-A0A3L6DJ53-F1
#
_entry.id   AF-A0A3L6DJ53-F1
#
_cell.length_a   1.000
_cell.length_b   1.000
_cell.length_c   1.000
_cell.angle_alpha   90.00
_cell.angle_beta   90.00
_cell.angle_gamma   90.00
#
_symmetry.space_group_name_H-M   'P 1'
#
loop_
_entity.id
_entity.type
_entity.pdbx_description
1 polymer ?
#
loop_
_entity_poly.entity_id
_entity_poly.type
_entity_poly.pdbx_seq_one_letter_code
_entity_poly.pdbx_strand_id
1 'polypeptide(L)'
;MAAPPQPLASLDYWRCFFSGARASIFDAIDAAIRVAAADHPDALRARRDAIAERLYTAIVPLPAQEAPGQSTPGQPALLLPEGAASVPSLCSSDRAEVVNNDGGGAPRTNSDDDVLAEAFRIKAALSNAQDKSEAELLELLGRLGQLEFTVDAIRRLDGYC
;
A
#
# COMPACT_ATOMS: atom_id res chain seq x y z
N MET A 1 -36.32 -21.41 -39.68
CA MET A 1 -36.72 -20.35 -38.73
C MET A 1 -35.61 -20.27 -37.69
N ALA A 2 -34.69 -19.30 -37.84
CA ALA A 2 -33.54 -19.17 -36.94
C ALA A 2 -34.00 -18.52 -35.63
N ALA A 3 -33.62 -19.10 -34.48
CA ALA A 3 -33.94 -18.55 -33.18
C ALA A 3 -33.30 -17.15 -33.02
N PRO A 4 -34.02 -16.15 -32.48
CA PRO A 4 -33.46 -14.83 -32.27
C PRO A 4 -32.25 -14.92 -31.33
N PRO A 5 -31.19 -14.12 -31.57
CA PRO A 5 -30.03 -14.09 -30.69
C PRO A 5 -30.52 -13.72 -29.29
N GLN A 6 -30.30 -14.62 -28.34
CA GLN A 6 -30.57 -14.36 -26.93
C GLN A 6 -29.77 -13.10 -26.57
N PRO A 7 -30.40 -12.03 -26.05
CA PRO A 7 -29.63 -10.89 -25.59
C PRO A 7 -28.70 -11.43 -24.52
N LEU A 8 -27.39 -11.36 -24.79
CA LEU A 8 -26.34 -11.51 -23.79
C LEU A 8 -26.85 -10.79 -22.55
N ALA A 9 -27.08 -11.51 -21.44
CA ALA A 9 -27.72 -10.97 -20.24
C ALA A 9 -27.14 -9.58 -19.98
N SER A 10 -27.93 -8.54 -20.31
CA SER A 10 -27.35 -7.22 -20.47
C SER A 10 -26.92 -6.76 -19.09
N LEU A 11 -25.89 -5.92 -19.03
CA LEU A 11 -25.42 -5.37 -17.76
C LEU A 11 -26.59 -4.74 -16.95
N ASP A 12 -27.62 -4.26 -17.66
CA ASP A 12 -28.86 -3.74 -17.10
C ASP A 12 -29.69 -4.79 -16.35
N TYR A 13 -29.70 -6.06 -16.80
CA TYR A 13 -30.33 -7.16 -16.07
C TYR A 13 -29.72 -7.32 -14.68
N TRP A 14 -28.39 -7.34 -14.60
CA TRP A 14 -27.67 -7.47 -13.33
C TRP A 14 -27.89 -6.24 -12.45
N ARG A 15 -27.87 -5.04 -13.03
CA ARG A 15 -28.21 -3.82 -12.30
C ARG A 15 -29.61 -3.85 -11.70
N CYS A 16 -30.62 -4.26 -12.47
CA CYS A 16 -31.99 -4.42 -11.98
C CYS A 16 -32.08 -5.49 -10.89
N PHE A 17 -31.42 -6.64 -11.09
CA PHE A 17 -31.40 -7.75 -10.13
C PHE A 17 -30.86 -7.31 -8.76
N PHE A 18 -29.68 -6.68 -8.72
CA PHE A 18 -29.07 -6.23 -7.46
C PHE A 18 -29.80 -5.03 -6.85
N SER A 19 -30.41 -4.16 -7.68
CA SER A 19 -31.25 -3.06 -7.17
C SER A 19 -32.49 -3.55 -6.41
N GLY A 20 -33.05 -4.70 -6.81
CA GLY A 20 -34.21 -5.31 -6.14
C GLY A 20 -33.85 -6.26 -5.00
N ALA A 21 -32.69 -6.92 -5.05
CA ALA A 21 -32.31 -7.99 -4.12
C ALA A 21 -31.88 -7.51 -2.71
N ARG A 22 -31.76 -6.18 -2.49
CA ARG A 22 -31.20 -5.57 -1.26
C ARG A 22 -29.78 -6.06 -0.90
N ALA A 23 -29.13 -6.80 -1.78
CA ALA A 23 -27.74 -7.24 -1.66
C ALA A 23 -26.97 -6.60 -2.82
N SER A 24 -25.86 -5.95 -2.50
CA SER A 24 -24.99 -5.35 -3.51
C SER A 24 -24.23 -6.46 -4.26
N ILE A 25 -23.66 -6.10 -5.40
CA ILE A 25 -22.72 -6.97 -6.11
C ILE A 25 -21.54 -7.39 -5.23
N PHE A 26 -21.09 -6.51 -4.31
CA PHE A 26 -20.02 -6.81 -3.38
C PHE A 26 -20.43 -7.88 -2.38
N ASP A 27 -21.65 -7.82 -1.84
CA ASP A 27 -22.17 -8.84 -0.93
C ASP A 27 -22.24 -10.23 -1.60
N ALA A 28 -22.62 -10.25 -2.89
CA ALA A 28 -22.65 -11.48 -3.67
C ALA A 28 -21.25 -12.07 -3.91
N ILE A 29 -20.25 -11.21 -4.16
CA ILE A 29 -18.85 -11.62 -4.30
C ILE A 29 -18.32 -12.15 -2.97
N ASP A 30 -18.55 -11.44 -1.86
CA ASP A 30 -18.11 -11.86 -0.53
C ASP A 30 -18.74 -13.18 -0.09
N ALA A 31 -20.04 -13.36 -0.38
CA ALA A 31 -20.71 -14.62 -0.14
C ALA A 31 -20.10 -15.75 -0.98
N ALA A 32 -19.81 -15.52 -2.26
CA ALA A 32 -19.18 -16.51 -3.12
C ALA A 32 -17.76 -16.87 -2.66
N ILE A 33 -16.96 -15.89 -2.22
CA ILE A 33 -15.64 -16.14 -1.64
C ILE A 33 -15.76 -16.96 -0.37
N ARG A 34 -16.72 -16.64 0.51
CA ARG A 34 -16.96 -17.37 1.75
C ARG A 34 -17.35 -18.82 1.50
N VAL A 35 -18.25 -19.07 0.56
CA VAL A 35 -18.66 -20.42 0.13
C VAL A 35 -17.46 -21.18 -0.44
N ALA A 36 -16.72 -20.56 -1.36
CA ALA A 36 -15.52 -21.18 -1.95
C ALA A 36 -14.45 -21.52 -0.89
N ALA A 37 -14.30 -20.68 0.13
CA ALA A 37 -13.38 -20.93 1.23
C ALA A 37 -13.81 -22.10 2.13
N ALA A 38 -15.13 -22.33 2.28
CA ALA A 38 -15.67 -23.46 3.01
C ALA A 38 -15.56 -24.77 2.23
N ASP A 39 -15.89 -24.73 0.93
CA ASP A 39 -15.97 -25.93 0.09
C ASP A 39 -14.58 -26.38 -0.42
N HIS A 40 -13.73 -25.41 -0.80
CA HIS A 40 -12.44 -25.66 -1.47
C HIS A 40 -11.32 -24.76 -0.94
N PRO A 41 -10.98 -24.82 0.36
CA PRO A 41 -10.03 -23.91 0.99
C PRO A 41 -8.63 -23.93 0.33
N ASP A 42 -8.13 -25.11 -0.02
CA ASP A 42 -6.78 -25.27 -0.57
C ASP A 42 -6.69 -24.80 -2.02
N ALA A 43 -7.70 -25.09 -2.83
CA ALA A 43 -7.75 -24.62 -4.22
C ALA A 43 -7.87 -23.09 -4.30
N LEU A 44 -8.67 -22.50 -3.40
CA LEU A 44 -8.79 -21.04 -3.31
C LEU A 44 -7.48 -20.38 -2.87
N ARG A 45 -6.78 -20.95 -1.88
CA ARG A 45 -5.43 -20.50 -1.46
C ARG A 45 -4.43 -20.62 -2.60
N ALA A 46 -4.34 -21.78 -3.25
CA ALA A 46 -3.42 -22.00 -4.36
C ALA A 46 -3.63 -20.98 -5.48
N ARG A 47 -4.89 -20.65 -5.80
CA ARG A 47 -5.21 -19.63 -6.81
C ARG A 47 -4.81 -18.22 -6.37
N ARG A 48 -5.04 -17.87 -5.10
CA ARG A 48 -4.61 -16.59 -4.52
C ARG A 48 -3.08 -16.46 -4.56
N ASP A 49 -2.39 -17.50 -4.13
CA ASP A 49 -0.92 -17.50 -4.06
C ASP A 49 -0.32 -17.41 -5.49
N ALA A 50 -0.90 -18.11 -6.47
CA ALA A 50 -0.49 -17.99 -7.87
C ALA A 50 -0.69 -16.57 -8.46
N ILE A 51 -1.70 -15.82 -7.99
CA ILE A 51 -1.89 -14.41 -8.37
C ILE A 51 -0.82 -13.54 -7.70
N ALA A 52 -0.59 -13.73 -6.40
CA ALA A 52 0.42 -12.99 -5.65
C ALA A 52 1.81 -13.18 -6.26
N GLU A 53 2.21 -14.43 -6.55
CA GLU A 53 3.48 -14.74 -7.21
C GLU A 53 3.64 -14.00 -8.54
N ARG A 54 2.60 -13.95 -9.37
CA ARG A 54 2.65 -13.21 -10.65
C ARG A 54 2.83 -11.71 -10.44
N LEU A 55 2.12 -11.14 -9.48
CA LEU A 55 2.20 -9.71 -9.18
C LEU A 55 3.60 -9.37 -8.64
N TYR A 56 4.09 -10.11 -7.65
CA TYR A 56 5.37 -9.80 -7.01
C TYR A 56 6.57 -10.17 -7.88
N THR A 57 6.50 -11.24 -8.69
CA THR A 57 7.55 -11.54 -9.67
C THR A 57 7.61 -10.50 -10.79
N ALA A 58 6.47 -9.96 -11.22
CA ALA A 58 6.45 -8.88 -12.22
C ALA A 58 6.97 -7.53 -11.66
N ILE A 59 6.92 -7.34 -10.34
CA ILE A 59 7.38 -6.11 -9.67
C ILE A 59 8.88 -6.15 -9.35
N VAL A 60 9.50 -7.34 -9.23
CA VAL A 60 10.96 -7.46 -9.12
C VAL A 60 11.58 -7.10 -10.47
N PRO A 61 12.33 -5.98 -10.58
CA PRO A 61 13.06 -5.67 -11.80
C PRO A 61 14.14 -6.74 -11.96
N LEU A 62 14.05 -7.56 -13.01
CA LEU A 62 15.19 -8.38 -13.42
C LEU A 62 16.37 -7.43 -13.64
N PRO A 63 17.59 -7.71 -13.12
CA PRO A 63 18.77 -7.03 -13.63
C PRO A 63 18.78 -7.28 -15.14
N ALA A 64 18.88 -6.21 -15.92
CA ALA A 64 18.80 -6.25 -17.37
C ALA A 64 19.65 -7.41 -17.91
N GLN A 65 18.99 -8.43 -18.49
CA GLN A 65 19.72 -9.42 -19.28
C GLN A 65 20.31 -8.68 -20.48
N GLU A 66 21.61 -8.42 -20.43
CA GLU A 66 22.35 -8.09 -21.64
C GLU A 66 22.23 -9.27 -22.61
N ALA A 67 21.78 -8.96 -23.82
CA ALA A 67 21.55 -9.93 -24.88
C ALA A 67 22.87 -10.58 -25.34
N PRO A 68 22.83 -11.85 -25.83
CA PRO A 68 24.03 -12.62 -26.12
C PRO A 68 24.67 -12.20 -27.46
N GLY A 69 25.92 -11.72 -27.39
CA GLY A 69 26.73 -11.39 -28.57
C GLY A 69 28.23 -11.53 -28.32
N GLN A 70 28.80 -12.56 -28.92
CA GLN A 70 30.22 -12.76 -29.28
C GLN A 70 31.33 -12.89 -28.20
N SER A 71 31.89 -14.10 -28.22
CA SER A 71 33.18 -14.61 -27.73
C SER A 71 34.40 -13.70 -27.92
N THR A 72 35.39 -13.77 -27.00
CA THR A 72 36.78 -14.26 -27.23
C THR A 72 37.51 -14.43 -25.86
N PRO A 73 38.41 -15.43 -25.67
CA PRO A 73 38.85 -15.91 -24.35
C PRO A 73 40.27 -15.49 -23.91
N GLY A 74 40.51 -15.55 -22.59
CA GLY A 74 41.81 -15.49 -21.90
C GLY A 74 41.91 -14.28 -20.95
N GLN A 75 42.32 -14.34 -19.68
CA GLN A 75 42.93 -15.34 -18.80
C GLN A 75 42.63 -14.93 -17.33
N PRO A 76 42.88 -15.80 -16.32
CA PRO A 76 42.43 -15.63 -14.95
C PRO A 76 43.49 -14.96 -14.05
N ALA A 77 43.06 -14.12 -13.11
CA ALA A 77 43.72 -13.95 -11.81
C ALA A 77 42.85 -13.14 -10.84
N LEU A 78 42.37 -13.84 -9.81
CA LEU A 78 42.31 -13.48 -8.39
C LEU A 78 42.09 -12.01 -8.01
N LEU A 79 41.11 -11.78 -7.13
CA LEU A 79 41.38 -11.41 -5.74
C LEU A 79 40.08 -11.38 -4.92
N LEU A 80 39.97 -12.31 -3.95
CA LEU A 80 39.22 -12.05 -2.71
C LEU A 80 39.95 -10.94 -1.93
N PRO A 81 39.24 -10.28 -1.00
CA PRO A 81 39.70 -10.43 0.37
C PRO A 81 38.61 -10.85 1.35
N GLU A 82 39.06 -11.71 2.27
CA GLU A 82 38.46 -12.06 3.54
C GLU A 82 37.97 -10.85 4.34
N GLY A 83 36.84 -11.04 5.03
CA GLY A 83 36.36 -10.17 6.09
C GLY A 83 35.37 -10.93 6.94
N ALA A 84 35.89 -11.65 7.93
CA ALA A 84 35.14 -12.48 8.86
C ALA A 84 33.97 -11.70 9.50
N ALA A 85 32.74 -12.12 9.21
CA ALA A 85 31.56 -11.70 9.95
C ALA A 85 31.55 -12.44 11.31
N SER A 86 32.25 -11.84 12.27
CA SER A 86 32.14 -12.17 13.69
C SER A 86 30.73 -11.86 14.17
N VAL A 87 29.97 -12.88 14.53
CA VAL A 87 28.68 -12.78 15.22
C VAL A 87 28.91 -12.25 16.64
N PRO A 88 28.27 -11.15 17.08
CA PRO A 88 28.21 -10.85 18.50
C PRO A 88 27.04 -11.60 19.13
N SER A 89 27.43 -12.44 20.07
CA SER A 89 26.62 -13.13 21.06
C SER A 89 25.55 -12.25 21.71
N LEU A 90 24.41 -12.88 21.96
CA LEU A 90 23.37 -12.41 22.86
C LEU A 90 23.90 -12.25 24.32
N CYS A 91 23.31 -11.27 25.00
CA CYS A 91 23.16 -11.10 26.45
C CYS A 91 24.38 -10.72 27.31
N SER A 92 24.33 -9.48 27.81
CA SER A 92 24.50 -9.26 29.25
C SER A 92 23.43 -8.27 29.73
N SER A 93 22.56 -8.74 30.61
CA SER A 93 21.77 -7.86 31.47
C SER A 93 22.73 -7.18 32.44
N ASP A 94 22.64 -5.87 32.60
CA ASP A 94 22.95 -5.22 33.86
C ASP A 94 22.02 -4.02 34.05
N ARG A 95 21.29 -4.06 35.16
CA ARG A 95 20.32 -3.04 35.59
C ARG A 95 21.08 -2.03 36.42
N ALA A 96 21.13 -0.78 35.96
CA ALA A 96 21.43 0.36 36.82
C ALA A 96 20.32 1.40 36.68
N GLU A 97 19.42 1.39 37.68
CA GLU A 97 18.52 2.50 37.99
C GLU A 97 19.36 3.71 38.39
N VAL A 98 19.40 4.73 37.53
CA VAL A 98 19.71 6.09 37.98
C VAL A 98 18.43 6.90 37.79
N VAL A 99 17.70 7.02 38.90
CA VAL A 99 16.74 8.10 39.12
C VAL A 99 17.49 9.42 38.94
N ASN A 100 17.22 10.09 37.83
CA ASN A 100 17.23 11.54 37.78
C ASN A 100 15.80 11.96 37.47
N ASN A 101 15.07 12.26 38.54
CA ASN A 101 13.85 13.03 38.49
C ASN A 101 14.27 14.48 38.28
N ASP A 102 14.23 14.98 37.04
CA ASP A 102 14.02 16.40 36.79
C ASP A 102 13.51 16.64 35.37
N GLY A 103 12.53 17.52 35.29
CA GLY A 103 11.59 17.64 34.19
C GLY A 103 12.19 18.01 32.84
N GLY A 104 11.54 17.48 31.81
CA GLY A 104 11.84 17.82 30.42
C GLY A 104 10.87 17.12 29.48
N GLY A 105 9.56 17.29 29.70
CA GLY A 105 8.57 16.99 28.68
C GLY A 105 8.86 17.90 27.49
N ALA A 106 9.62 17.41 26.52
CA ALA A 106 9.93 18.14 25.31
C ALA A 106 8.61 18.47 24.59
N PRO A 107 8.27 19.74 24.36
CA PRO A 107 7.12 20.09 23.53
C PRO A 107 7.44 19.69 22.09
N ARG A 108 6.94 18.54 21.65
CA ARG A 108 6.95 18.13 20.22
C ARG A 108 5.78 18.74 19.46
N THR A 109 5.10 19.75 20.00
CA THR A 109 3.75 20.10 19.56
C THR A 109 3.73 21.15 18.44
N ASN A 110 4.63 22.14 18.43
CA ASN A 110 4.49 23.24 17.47
C ASN A 110 4.57 22.78 16.01
N SER A 111 5.56 21.94 15.66
CA SER A 111 5.73 21.48 14.28
C SER A 111 4.60 20.55 13.83
N ASP A 112 4.16 19.65 14.70
CA ASP A 112 3.05 18.73 14.39
C ASP A 112 1.73 19.50 14.29
N ASP A 113 1.50 20.49 15.16
CA ASP A 113 0.32 21.36 15.14
C ASP A 113 0.30 22.29 13.90
N ASP A 114 1.47 22.77 13.46
CA ASP A 114 1.62 23.55 12.22
C ASP A 114 1.30 22.69 10.98
N VAL A 115 1.80 21.45 10.94
CA VAL A 115 1.47 20.47 9.89
C VAL A 115 -0.02 20.14 9.91
N LEU A 116 -0.62 19.97 11.09
CA LEU A 116 -2.05 19.71 11.25
C LEU A 116 -2.88 20.89 10.73
N ALA A 117 -2.53 22.12 11.13
CA ALA A 117 -3.23 23.33 10.72
C ALA A 117 -3.14 23.54 9.21
N GLU A 118 -1.98 23.31 8.61
CA GLU A 118 -1.81 23.37 7.16
C GLU A 118 -2.60 22.29 6.43
N ALA A 119 -2.60 21.05 6.93
CA ALA A 119 -3.40 19.96 6.38
C ALA A 119 -4.90 20.28 6.41
N PHE A 120 -5.41 20.87 7.49
CA PHE A 120 -6.80 21.31 7.57
C PHE A 120 -7.12 22.47 6.62
N ARG A 121 -6.20 23.44 6.46
CA ARG A 121 -6.36 24.52 5.47
C ARG A 121 -6.44 23.97 4.05
N ILE A 122 -5.56 23.05 3.70
CA ILE A 122 -5.56 22.40 2.38
C ILE A 122 -6.83 21.56 2.20
N LYS A 123 -7.24 20.77 3.22
CA LYS A 123 -8.50 20.00 3.19
C LYS A 123 -9.72 20.89 2.96
N ALA A 124 -9.81 22.03 3.65
CA ALA A 124 -10.88 23.00 3.47
C ALA A 124 -10.86 23.61 2.06
N ALA A 125 -9.68 23.96 1.55
CA ALA A 125 -9.53 24.47 0.19
C ALA A 125 -9.95 23.42 -0.86
N LEU A 126 -9.53 22.16 -0.72
CA LEU A 126 -9.89 21.06 -1.62
C LEU A 126 -11.39 20.70 -1.53
N SER A 127 -12.04 20.95 -0.40
CA SER A 127 -13.49 20.72 -0.27
C SER A 127 -14.33 21.63 -1.18
N ASN A 128 -13.79 22.79 -1.59
CA ASN A 128 -14.37 23.63 -2.63
C ASN A 128 -13.64 23.47 -3.98
N ALA A 129 -13.56 22.24 -4.49
CA ALA A 129 -12.84 21.93 -5.73
C ALA A 129 -13.55 22.39 -7.01
N GLN A 130 -14.87 22.59 -6.99
CA GLN A 130 -15.64 22.96 -8.19
C GLN A 130 -15.32 24.38 -8.70
N ASP A 131 -14.95 25.29 -7.80
CA ASP A 131 -14.61 26.68 -8.15
C ASP A 131 -13.12 26.89 -8.47
N LYS A 132 -12.29 25.83 -8.41
CA LYS A 132 -10.84 25.92 -8.56
C LYS A 132 -10.38 25.44 -9.92
N SER A 133 -9.37 26.12 -10.46
CA SER A 133 -8.69 25.67 -11.67
C SER A 133 -7.90 24.38 -11.40
N GLU A 134 -7.67 23.57 -12.44
CA GLU A 134 -6.87 22.35 -12.34
C GLU A 134 -5.46 22.62 -11.78
N ALA A 135 -4.85 23.75 -12.17
CA ALA A 135 -3.55 24.16 -11.67
C ALA A 135 -3.54 24.42 -10.15
N GLU A 136 -4.57 25.09 -9.63
CA GLU A 136 -4.72 25.33 -8.19
C GLU A 136 -4.93 24.03 -7.41
N LEU A 137 -5.70 23.09 -7.97
CA LEU A 137 -5.89 21.78 -7.36
C LEU A 137 -4.58 20.99 -7.29
N LEU A 138 -3.79 21.00 -8.37
CA LEU A 138 -2.48 20.34 -8.40
C LEU A 138 -1.49 21.00 -7.45
N GLU A 139 -1.53 22.32 -7.30
CA GLU A 139 -0.71 23.04 -6.31
C GLU A 139 -1.09 22.64 -4.88
N LEU A 140 -2.38 22.58 -4.56
CA LEU A 140 -2.88 22.17 -3.24
C LEU A 140 -2.53 20.70 -2.93
N LEU A 141 -2.69 19.80 -3.90
CA LEU A 141 -2.30 18.39 -3.78
C LEU A 141 -0.79 18.22 -3.65
N GLY A 142 -0.02 19.01 -4.40
CA GLY A 142 1.42 19.12 -4.26
C GLY A 142 1.77 19.46 -2.83
N ARG A 143 1.32 20.61 -2.34
CA ARG A 143 1.58 21.10 -0.97
C ARG A 143 1.20 20.08 0.10
N LEU A 144 0.09 19.37 -0.07
CA LEU A 144 -0.31 18.29 0.84
C LEU A 144 0.72 17.14 0.86
N GLY A 145 1.25 16.77 -0.30
CA GLY A 145 2.28 15.74 -0.43
C GLY A 145 3.67 16.15 0.07
N GLN A 146 3.94 17.44 0.29
CA GLN A 146 5.18 17.93 0.92
C GLN A 146 5.10 18.01 2.45
N LEU A 147 3.94 17.78 3.06
CA LEU A 147 3.81 17.75 4.51
C LEU A 147 4.34 16.43 5.08
N GLU A 148 5.26 16.53 6.05
CA GLU A 148 5.75 15.38 6.79
C GLU A 148 4.77 15.03 7.92
N PHE A 149 3.94 14.01 7.68
CA PHE A 149 3.00 13.53 8.68
C PHE A 149 3.68 12.58 9.67
N THR A 150 3.63 12.93 10.95
CA THR A 150 3.93 11.98 12.03
C THR A 150 2.73 11.06 12.28
N VAL A 151 2.98 9.86 12.82
CA VAL A 151 1.89 8.91 13.14
C VAL A 151 0.88 9.53 14.11
N ASP A 152 1.34 10.36 15.04
CA ASP A 152 0.48 11.05 16.00
C ASP A 152 -0.34 12.17 15.33
N ALA A 153 0.22 12.90 14.35
CA ALA A 153 -0.53 13.85 13.54
C ALA A 153 -1.63 13.17 12.72
N ILE A 154 -1.35 12.01 12.10
CA ILE A 154 -2.36 11.24 11.34
C ILE A 154 -3.51 10.79 12.23
N ARG A 155 -3.20 10.21 13.41
CA ARG A 155 -4.24 9.80 14.38
C ARG A 155 -5.11 10.97 14.84
N ARG A 156 -4.51 12.16 15.00
CA ARG A 156 -5.27 13.37 15.33
C ARG A 156 -6.16 13.81 14.16
N LEU A 157 -5.71 13.72 12.91
CA LEU A 157 -6.56 14.05 11.76
C LEU A 157 -7.79 13.15 11.64
N ASP A 158 -7.65 11.84 11.93
CA ASP A 158 -8.75 10.88 11.88
C ASP A 158 -9.75 11.04 13.05
N GLY A 159 -9.27 11.46 14.22
CA GLY A 159 -10.08 11.59 15.44
C GLY A 159 -10.91 12.88 15.57
N TYR A 160 -10.78 13.82 14.62
CA TYR A 160 -11.52 15.10 14.61
C TYR A 160 -12.68 15.13 13.59
N CYS A 161 -13.07 13.97 13.03
CA CYS A 161 -14.22 13.82 12.14
C CYS A 161 -15.45 13.25 12.86
#